data_AF-A0A813IR63-F1
#
_entry.id   AF-A0A813IR63-F1
#
_cell.length_a   1.000
_cell.length_b   1.000
_cell.length_c   1.000
_cell.angle_alpha   90.00
_cell.angle_beta   90.00
_cell.angle_gamma   90.00
#
_symmetry.space_group_name_H-M   'P 1'
#
loop_
_entity.id
_entity.type
_entity.pdbx_description
1 polymer ?
#
loop_
_entity_poly.entity_id
_entity_poly.type
_entity_poly.pdbx_seq_one_letter_code
_entity_poly.pdbx_strand_id
1 'polypeptide(L)'
;VLAMAGLGVSVLGASGIALLLAYHVHFVANLRSFEDGQQLAKQQLSHFQDSVSQLTAAILRPGSSVAEVDAGKLVYPAAALEFALVSDLDKASRNARKFSWHSFYRRGVLRAAPEGSRARYTIEWLGTDKLETMISVKNRSMELSDLVMYDGKLFAMCDITGLVFEVDPVKRLAFQRLALPDGNGKVLKPFKSEWATVKDGILLVGSMGREWVGDQGQIEHFDSQWLKSIDKNGRVESLNWRPVYE
;
A
#
# COMPACT_ATOMS: atom_id res chain seq x y z
N VAL A 1 -14.82 10.39 4.78
CA VAL A 1 -13.91 11.57 4.87
C VAL A 1 -12.65 11.09 5.58
N LEU A 2 -11.57 10.90 4.83
CA LEU A 2 -10.35 10.20 5.26
C LEU A 2 -9.60 11.04 6.32
N ALA A 3 -9.28 10.45 7.47
CA ALA A 3 -8.28 10.99 8.41
C ALA A 3 -6.95 10.28 8.13
N MET A 4 -6.00 11.01 7.56
CA MET A 4 -4.62 10.55 7.34
C MET A 4 -3.75 11.08 8.48
N ALA A 5 -3.12 10.20 9.25
CA ALA A 5 -2.13 10.57 10.24
C ALA A 5 -0.80 10.89 9.54
N GLY A 6 -0.48 12.18 9.42
CA GLY A 6 0.82 12.67 8.97
C GLY A 6 1.72 13.00 10.16
N LEU A 7 2.94 12.46 10.18
CA LEU A 7 3.98 12.79 11.16
C LEU A 7 4.62 14.15 10.80
N GLY A 8 4.70 15.06 11.77
CA GLY A 8 5.31 16.39 11.61
C GLY A 8 6.81 16.38 11.87
N VAL A 9 7.55 17.17 11.07
CA VAL A 9 8.93 17.59 11.37
C VAL A 9 8.89 19.08 11.70
N SER A 10 9.39 19.48 12.87
CA SER A 10 9.55 20.87 13.27
C SER A 10 10.97 21.36 12.96
N VAL A 11 11.10 22.42 12.16
CA VAL A 11 12.35 23.16 11.98
C VAL A 11 12.24 24.48 12.74
N LEU A 12 13.01 24.63 13.82
CA LEU A 12 13.18 25.89 14.54
C LEU A 12 14.30 26.70 13.85
N GLY A 13 13.95 27.87 13.33
CA GLY A 13 14.89 28.81 12.72
C GLY A 13 15.56 29.71 13.75
N ALA A 14 16.89 29.75 13.69
CA ALA A 14 17.82 30.73 14.27
C ALA A 14 17.68 31.00 15.78
N SER A 15 18.47 30.38 16.66
CA SER A 15 19.92 30.61 16.73
C SER A 15 20.59 29.41 17.41
N GLY A 16 21.37 28.63 16.65
CA GLY A 16 22.30 27.62 17.16
C GLY A 16 21.68 26.42 17.88
N ILE A 17 21.77 25.24 17.26
CA ILE A 17 21.33 23.90 17.71
C ILE A 17 19.90 23.54 17.25
N ALA A 18 19.82 22.93 16.05
CA ALA A 18 18.65 22.15 15.65
C ALA A 18 18.77 20.75 16.27
N LEU A 19 17.91 20.44 17.25
CA LEU A 19 17.76 19.09 17.78
C LEU A 19 16.63 18.39 17.03
N LEU A 20 16.95 17.43 16.16
CA LEU A 20 15.97 16.59 15.49
C LEU A 20 15.55 15.46 16.46
N LEU A 21 14.35 15.54 17.03
CA LEU A 21 13.75 14.43 17.78
C LEU A 21 12.72 13.72 16.89
N ALA A 22 13.11 12.58 16.31
CA ALA A 22 12.16 11.67 15.68
C ALA A 22 11.64 10.70 16.75
N TYR A 23 10.38 10.84 17.14
CA TYR A 23 9.70 9.83 17.98
C TYR A 23 8.92 8.86 17.10
N HIS A 24 9.23 7.57 17.24
CA HIS A 24 8.46 6.45 16.70
C HIS A 24 7.25 6.21 17.61
N VAL A 25 6.03 6.29 17.07
CA VAL A 25 4.82 5.84 17.77
C VAL A 25 4.35 4.55 17.11
N HIS A 26 4.39 3.44 17.86
CA HIS A 26 3.79 2.17 17.46
C HIS A 26 2.27 2.24 17.56
N PHE A 27 1.58 1.88 16.48
CA PHE A 27 0.13 1.71 16.46
C PHE A 27 -0.22 0.27 16.85
N VAL A 28 -0.80 0.09 18.05
CA VAL A 28 -1.56 -1.13 18.40
C VAL A 28 -2.81 -0.65 19.13
N ALA A 29 -3.96 -0.70 18.45
CA ALA A 29 -5.26 -0.58 19.12
C ALA A 29 -6.29 -1.44 18.38
N ASN A 30 -6.92 -2.35 19.12
CA ASN A 30 -8.07 -3.14 18.69
C ASN A 30 -9.30 -2.22 18.64
N LEU A 31 -9.44 -1.46 17.55
CA LEU A 31 -10.56 -0.52 17.36
C LEU A 31 -11.80 -1.30 16.89
N ARG A 32 -12.88 -1.23 17.67
CA ARG A 32 -14.14 -1.94 17.39
C ARG A 32 -15.09 -1.13 16.49
N SER A 33 -14.83 0.17 16.31
CA SER A 33 -15.61 1.05 15.43
C SER A 33 -14.79 2.24 14.91
N PHE A 34 -15.29 2.89 13.86
CA PHE A 34 -14.71 4.10 13.26
C PHE A 34 -14.71 5.30 14.23
N GLU A 35 -15.72 5.39 15.11
CA GLU A 35 -15.84 6.45 16.11
C GLU A 35 -14.77 6.34 17.20
N ASP A 36 -14.46 5.10 17.64
CA ASP A 36 -13.38 4.83 18.60
C ASP A 36 -12.01 5.31 18.05
N GLY A 37 -11.79 5.12 16.75
CA GLY A 37 -10.58 5.57 16.06
C GLY A 37 -10.46 7.10 16.02
N GLN A 38 -11.58 7.81 15.81
CA GLN A 38 -11.60 9.26 15.83
C GLN A 38 -11.37 9.84 17.22
N GLN A 39 -11.93 9.21 18.25
CA GLN A 39 -11.80 9.67 19.63
C GLN A 39 -10.38 9.44 20.16
N LEU A 40 -9.78 8.29 19.84
CA LEU A 40 -8.38 8.00 20.20
C LEU A 40 -7.41 8.95 19.47
N ALA A 41 -7.64 9.23 18.19
CA ALA A 41 -6.82 10.20 17.44
C ALA A 41 -6.89 11.61 18.04
N LYS A 42 -8.08 12.06 18.46
CA LYS A 42 -8.25 13.36 19.15
C LYS A 42 -7.53 13.41 20.49
N GLN A 43 -7.58 12.33 21.26
CA GLN A 43 -6.93 12.26 22.58
C GLN A 43 -5.40 12.21 22.46
N GLN A 44 -4.86 11.51 21.47
CA GLN A 44 -3.40 11.52 21.22
C GLN A 44 -2.92 12.85 20.66
N LEU A 45 -3.72 13.51 19.82
CA LEU A 45 -3.40 14.86 19.34
C LEU A 45 -3.37 15.87 20.49
N SER A 46 -4.30 15.78 21.45
CA SER A 46 -4.29 16.68 22.62
C SER A 46 -3.07 16.43 23.50
N HIS A 47 -2.72 15.17 23.79
CA HIS A 47 -1.51 14.85 24.56
C HIS A 47 -0.22 15.30 23.86
N PHE A 48 -0.17 15.24 22.54
CA PHE A 48 0.94 15.78 21.76
C PHE A 48 1.01 17.31 21.83
N GLN A 49 -0.13 18.00 21.68
CA GLN A 49 -0.21 19.46 21.83
C GLN A 49 0.19 19.91 23.24
N ASP A 50 -0.18 19.16 24.28
CA ASP A 50 0.25 19.43 25.65
C ASP A 50 1.77 19.25 25.81
N SER A 51 2.34 18.19 25.23
CA SER A 51 3.77 17.91 25.29
C SER A 51 4.60 18.96 24.54
N VAL A 52 4.13 19.39 23.36
CA VAL A 52 4.74 20.48 22.59
C VAL A 52 4.60 21.80 23.35
N SER A 53 3.45 22.08 23.96
CA SER A 53 3.24 23.28 24.78
C SER A 53 4.18 23.32 25.98
N GLN A 54 4.38 22.20 26.67
CA GLN A 54 5.32 22.08 27.79
C GLN A 54 6.77 22.27 27.35
N LEU A 55 7.18 21.66 26.23
CA LEU A 55 8.52 21.84 25.65
C LEU A 55 8.74 23.29 25.17
N THR A 56 7.71 23.91 24.59
CA THR A 56 7.77 25.29 24.09
C THR A 56 7.82 26.29 25.25
N ALA A 57 7.10 26.04 26.34
CA ALA A 57 7.18 26.82 27.58
C ALA A 57 8.54 26.67 28.29
N ALA A 58 9.22 25.54 28.14
CA ALA A 58 10.57 25.31 28.68
C ALA A 58 11.67 25.99 27.85
N ILE A 59 11.41 26.31 26.57
CA ILE A 59 12.41 26.82 25.62
C ILE A 59 12.26 28.33 25.37
N LEU A 60 11.06 28.91 25.49
CA LEU A 60 10.81 30.33 25.21
C LEU A 60 10.92 31.22 26.44
N ARG A 61 11.51 32.41 26.26
CA ARG A 61 11.53 33.47 27.29
C ARG A 61 10.11 34.02 27.50
N PRO A 62 9.74 34.45 28.74
CA PRO A 62 8.43 35.04 28.99
C PRO A 62 8.21 36.28 28.11
N GLY A 63 7.17 36.26 27.26
CA GLY A 63 6.76 37.41 26.45
C GLY A 63 6.78 37.21 24.93
N SER A 64 7.25 36.08 24.39
CA SER A 64 7.09 35.76 22.97
C SER A 64 5.75 35.05 22.73
N SER A 65 4.82 35.71 22.04
CA SER A 65 3.60 35.04 21.53
C SER A 65 3.98 34.10 20.39
N VAL A 66 3.82 32.79 20.60
CA VAL A 66 3.83 31.84 19.50
C VAL A 66 2.53 32.04 18.75
N ALA A 67 2.60 32.42 17.47
CA ALA A 67 1.41 32.44 16.63
C ALA A 67 0.77 31.06 16.66
N GLU A 68 -0.50 30.98 17.06
CA GLU A 68 -1.26 29.74 17.13
C GLU A 68 -1.28 29.13 15.73
N VAL A 69 -0.53 28.04 15.55
CA VAL A 69 -0.47 27.33 14.28
C VAL A 69 -1.73 26.49 14.18
N ASP A 70 -2.67 26.94 13.36
CA ASP A 70 -3.88 26.18 13.02
C ASP A 70 -3.48 24.90 12.25
N ALA A 71 -3.30 23.81 13.01
CA ALA A 71 -2.97 22.50 12.46
C ALA A 71 -4.05 21.95 11.52
N GLY A 72 -5.29 22.47 11.59
CA GLY A 72 -6.37 22.18 10.63
C GLY A 72 -6.16 22.85 9.26
N LYS A 73 -5.30 23.87 9.18
CA LYS A 73 -4.81 24.49 7.93
C LYS A 73 -3.47 23.93 7.45
N LEU A 74 -2.78 23.14 8.26
CA LEU A 74 -1.65 22.30 7.84
C LEU A 74 -2.13 20.99 7.20
N VAL A 75 -3.22 21.04 6.45
CA VAL A 75 -3.42 20.11 5.36
C VAL A 75 -2.43 20.59 4.31
N TYR A 76 -1.26 19.95 4.20
CA TYR A 76 -0.60 19.92 2.91
C TYR A 76 -1.49 19.00 2.06
N PRO A 77 -2.39 19.49 1.17
CA PRO A 77 -2.64 18.69 0.00
C PRO A 77 -1.24 18.51 -0.57
N ALA A 78 -0.70 17.30 -0.56
CA ALA A 78 0.52 17.07 -1.30
C ALA A 78 0.16 17.57 -2.71
N ALA A 79 0.75 18.70 -3.12
CA ALA A 79 0.42 19.33 -4.41
C ALA A 79 0.66 18.33 -5.56
N ALA A 80 1.37 17.24 -5.25
CA ALA A 80 1.61 16.03 -6.01
C ALA A 80 1.52 14.78 -5.10
N LEU A 81 0.82 13.75 -5.56
CA LEU A 81 0.91 12.38 -5.06
C LEU A 81 1.50 11.50 -6.17
N GLU A 82 2.67 10.90 -5.91
CA GLU A 82 3.22 9.91 -6.84
C GLU A 82 2.45 8.60 -6.74
N PHE A 83 2.20 7.99 -7.89
CA PHE A 83 1.57 6.69 -7.99
C PHE A 83 2.19 5.90 -9.13
N ALA A 84 1.93 4.60 -9.12
CA ALA A 84 2.27 3.74 -10.24
C ALA A 84 1.15 2.74 -10.50
N LEU A 85 1.15 2.23 -11.73
CA LEU A 85 0.22 1.23 -12.23
C LEU A 85 1.01 0.09 -12.84
N VAL A 86 0.48 -1.12 -12.73
CA VAL A 86 0.91 -2.29 -13.50
C VAL A 86 -0.21 -2.71 -14.44
N SER A 87 0.13 -3.33 -15.56
CA SER A 87 -0.86 -3.89 -16.48
C SER A 87 -1.02 -5.39 -16.27
N ASP A 88 -2.26 -5.85 -16.26
CA ASP A 88 -2.59 -7.20 -16.67
C ASP A 88 -2.87 -7.19 -18.17
N LEU A 89 -2.13 -7.99 -18.93
CA LEU A 89 -2.29 -8.13 -20.39
C LEU A 89 -2.91 -9.48 -20.75
N ASP A 90 -3.37 -10.26 -19.77
CA ASP A 90 -3.76 -11.65 -19.93
C ASP A 90 -2.68 -12.43 -20.71
N LYS A 91 -3.12 -13.21 -21.71
CA LYS A 91 -2.26 -13.98 -22.62
C LYS A 91 -1.35 -13.10 -23.49
N ALA A 92 -1.65 -11.81 -23.67
CA ALA A 92 -0.82 -10.89 -24.45
C ALA A 92 0.46 -10.47 -23.72
N SER A 93 0.60 -10.82 -22.44
CA SER A 93 1.86 -10.72 -21.69
C SER A 93 3.00 -11.54 -22.34
N ARG A 94 2.68 -12.63 -23.05
CA ARG A 94 3.66 -13.53 -23.67
C ARG A 94 4.37 -12.84 -24.85
N ASN A 95 5.71 -12.84 -24.82
CA ASN A 95 6.50 -12.43 -25.96
C ASN A 95 6.37 -13.46 -27.11
N ALA A 96 6.10 -12.97 -28.32
CA ALA A 96 5.89 -13.82 -29.48
C ALA A 96 7.16 -14.54 -29.99
N ARG A 97 8.35 -14.01 -29.67
CA ARG A 97 9.65 -14.49 -30.19
C ARG A 97 10.58 -15.02 -29.13
N LYS A 98 10.48 -14.50 -27.90
CA LYS A 98 11.34 -14.87 -26.77
C LYS A 98 10.56 -15.69 -25.76
N PHE A 99 11.24 -16.54 -25.00
CA PHE A 99 10.65 -17.24 -23.86
C PHE A 99 10.56 -16.28 -22.66
N SER A 100 9.71 -15.26 -22.78
CA SER A 100 9.50 -14.25 -21.74
C SER A 100 8.07 -13.74 -21.71
N TRP A 101 7.68 -13.20 -20.56
CA TRP A 101 6.41 -12.51 -20.35
C TRP A 101 6.68 -11.14 -19.77
N HIS A 102 5.73 -10.24 -19.97
CA HIS A 102 5.89 -8.87 -19.52
C HIS A 102 4.59 -8.22 -19.06
N SER A 103 4.77 -7.22 -18.21
CA SER A 103 3.77 -6.24 -17.81
C SER A 103 4.35 -4.83 -18.01
N PHE A 104 3.49 -3.85 -18.23
CA PHE A 104 3.86 -2.45 -18.24
C PHE A 104 3.76 -1.87 -16.84
N TYR A 105 4.81 -1.19 -16.40
CA TYR A 105 4.86 -0.42 -15.16
C TYR A 105 4.85 1.07 -15.52
N ARG A 106 3.77 1.77 -15.18
CA ARG A 106 3.59 3.18 -15.54
C ARG A 106 3.55 4.04 -14.28
N ARG A 107 4.39 5.07 -14.24
CA ARG A 107 4.46 6.02 -13.13
C ARG A 107 3.76 7.33 -13.47
N GLY A 108 3.13 7.94 -12.48
CA GLY A 108 2.47 9.21 -12.62
C GLY A 108 2.44 10.02 -11.33
N VAL A 109 2.01 11.26 -11.46
CA VAL A 109 1.81 12.20 -10.36
C VAL A 109 0.39 12.74 -10.46
N LEU A 110 -0.40 12.53 -9.42
CA LEU A 110 -1.71 13.15 -9.26
C LEU A 110 -1.51 14.51 -8.59
N ARG A 111 -1.89 15.61 -9.25
CA ARG A 111 -1.75 16.96 -8.73
C ARG A 111 -3.11 17.58 -8.45
N ALA A 112 -3.21 18.34 -7.35
CA ALA A 112 -4.36 19.22 -7.16
C ALA A 112 -4.33 20.32 -8.23
N ALA A 113 -5.47 20.57 -8.87
CA ALA A 113 -5.57 21.64 -9.84
C ALA A 113 -5.68 23.00 -9.13
N PRO A 114 -5.23 24.10 -9.74
CA PRO A 114 -5.47 25.45 -9.22
C PRO A 114 -6.96 25.73 -9.00
N GLU A 115 -7.28 26.55 -8.00
CA GLU A 115 -8.65 26.99 -7.74
C GLU A 115 -9.28 27.64 -8.98
N GLY A 116 -10.55 27.32 -9.26
CA GLY A 116 -11.22 27.76 -10.50
C GLY A 116 -10.97 26.90 -11.73
N SER A 117 -10.11 25.86 -11.65
CA SER A 117 -9.93 24.88 -12.72
C SER A 117 -11.17 24.02 -12.93
N ARG A 118 -11.43 23.61 -14.18
CA ARG A 118 -12.56 22.72 -14.54
C ARG A 118 -12.50 21.34 -13.87
N ALA A 119 -11.30 20.82 -13.65
CA ALA A 119 -11.07 19.55 -12.96
C ALA A 119 -10.40 19.82 -11.62
N ARG A 120 -10.72 19.04 -10.58
CA ARG A 120 -10.09 19.15 -9.25
C ARG A 120 -8.67 18.59 -9.20
N TYR A 121 -8.34 17.67 -10.10
CA TYR A 121 -7.05 17.01 -10.16
C TYR A 121 -6.57 16.83 -11.60
N THR A 122 -5.25 16.81 -11.80
CA THR A 122 -4.60 16.46 -13.06
C THR A 122 -3.62 15.30 -12.86
N ILE A 123 -3.36 14.54 -13.91
CA ILE A 123 -2.37 13.47 -13.92
C ILE A 123 -1.23 13.85 -14.86
N GLU A 124 -0.02 13.85 -14.33
CA GLU A 124 1.23 13.94 -15.08
C GLU A 124 1.83 12.53 -15.19
N TRP A 125 2.12 12.06 -16.41
CA TRP A 125 2.74 10.75 -16.62
C TRP A 125 4.26 10.88 -16.71
N LEU A 126 4.98 10.14 -15.87
CA LEU A 126 6.43 10.19 -15.77
C LEU A 126 7.13 9.22 -16.74
N GLY A 127 6.43 8.16 -17.14
CA GLY A 127 6.95 7.17 -18.09
C GLY A 127 6.33 5.79 -17.92
N THR A 128 6.61 4.92 -18.89
CA THR A 128 6.20 3.53 -18.90
C THR A 128 7.43 2.65 -19.14
N ASP A 129 7.67 1.74 -18.21
CA ASP A 129 8.72 0.74 -18.27
C ASP A 129 8.11 -0.65 -18.50
N LYS A 130 8.93 -1.61 -18.93
CA LYS A 130 8.52 -3.00 -19.11
C LYS A 130 9.17 -3.86 -18.03
N LEU A 131 8.35 -4.51 -17.22
CA LEU A 131 8.80 -5.54 -16.29
C LEU A 131 8.74 -6.89 -17.01
N GLU A 132 9.82 -7.67 -16.99
CA GLU A 132 9.89 -8.96 -17.69
C GLU A 132 10.34 -10.10 -16.78
N THR A 133 9.87 -11.31 -17.09
CA THR A 133 10.35 -12.56 -16.46
C THR A 133 10.40 -13.69 -17.48
N MET A 134 11.20 -14.72 -17.20
CA MET A 134 11.24 -16.00 -17.93
C MET A 134 10.47 -17.12 -17.20
N ILE A 135 9.95 -16.85 -16.01
CA ILE A 135 9.20 -17.83 -15.21
C ILE A 135 7.74 -17.79 -15.60
N SER A 136 7.11 -18.96 -15.76
CA SER A 136 5.70 -19.07 -16.12
C SER A 136 5.06 -20.35 -15.60
N VAL A 137 3.73 -20.36 -15.61
CA VAL A 137 2.91 -21.54 -15.42
C VAL A 137 2.00 -21.67 -16.62
N LYS A 138 1.94 -22.85 -17.25
CA LYS A 138 1.10 -23.12 -18.44
C LYS A 138 1.26 -22.05 -19.54
N ASN A 139 2.49 -21.61 -19.78
CA ASN A 139 2.86 -20.60 -20.77
C ASN A 139 2.24 -19.20 -20.53
N ARG A 140 1.93 -18.85 -19.27
CA ARG A 140 1.38 -17.56 -18.83
C ARG A 140 2.13 -17.03 -17.61
N SER A 141 2.28 -15.72 -17.52
CA SER A 141 2.98 -15.00 -16.43
C SER A 141 2.84 -13.49 -16.62
N MET A 142 3.28 -12.70 -15.63
CA MET A 142 3.21 -11.22 -15.64
C MET A 142 1.79 -10.65 -15.87
N GLU A 143 0.79 -11.42 -15.49
CA GLU A 143 -0.61 -10.99 -15.36
C GLU A 143 -0.73 -10.40 -13.96
N LEU A 144 -0.32 -9.13 -13.83
CA LEU A 144 -0.15 -8.46 -12.54
C LEU A 144 -1.45 -7.80 -12.11
N SER A 145 -2.12 -8.37 -11.11
CA SER A 145 -3.48 -7.96 -10.70
C SER A 145 -3.50 -6.90 -9.60
N ASP A 146 -2.38 -6.68 -8.90
CA ASP A 146 -2.26 -5.56 -7.96
C ASP A 146 -0.80 -5.08 -7.80
N LEU A 147 -0.65 -3.88 -7.23
CA LEU A 147 0.60 -3.20 -6.92
C LEU A 147 0.49 -2.48 -5.57
N VAL A 148 1.30 -2.88 -4.60
CA VAL A 148 1.19 -2.39 -3.21
C VAL A 148 2.55 -2.00 -2.62
N MET A 149 2.58 -0.90 -1.87
CA MET A 149 3.73 -0.55 -1.04
C MET A 149 3.66 -1.28 0.30
N TYR A 150 4.69 -2.04 0.64
CA TYR A 150 4.81 -2.76 1.90
C TYR A 150 6.27 -2.73 2.38
N ASP A 151 6.49 -2.38 3.65
CA ASP A 151 7.82 -2.31 4.28
C ASP A 151 8.86 -1.53 3.45
N GLY A 152 8.45 -0.37 2.92
CA GLY A 152 9.30 0.50 2.10
C GLY A 152 9.61 -0.03 0.69
N LYS A 153 8.98 -1.13 0.28
CA LYS A 153 9.18 -1.78 -1.02
C LYS A 153 7.87 -1.83 -1.80
N LEU A 154 7.99 -1.90 -3.12
CA LEU A 154 6.86 -2.01 -4.03
C LEU A 154 6.72 -3.48 -4.46
N PHE A 155 5.53 -4.06 -4.28
CA PHE A 155 5.25 -5.44 -4.64
C PHE A 155 4.13 -5.54 -5.67
N ALA A 156 4.29 -6.43 -6.64
CA ALA A 156 3.26 -6.78 -7.61
C ALA A 156 3.01 -8.29 -7.60
N MET A 157 1.76 -8.70 -7.80
CA MET A 157 1.36 -10.11 -7.67
C MET A 157 0.83 -10.63 -9.00
N CYS A 158 1.34 -11.79 -9.43
CA CYS A 158 0.86 -12.44 -10.64
C CYS A 158 -0.15 -13.55 -10.34
N ASP A 159 -1.36 -13.39 -10.84
CA ASP A 159 -2.52 -14.24 -10.56
C ASP A 159 -2.45 -15.64 -11.23
N ILE A 160 -1.61 -15.81 -12.25
CA ILE A 160 -1.39 -17.10 -12.90
C ILE A 160 -0.30 -17.90 -12.22
N THR A 161 0.78 -17.24 -11.81
CA THR A 161 1.97 -17.92 -11.26
C THR A 161 1.97 -17.97 -9.74
N GLY A 162 1.09 -17.20 -9.08
CA GLY A 162 1.10 -17.00 -7.63
C GLY A 162 2.38 -16.30 -7.13
N LEU A 163 3.20 -15.74 -8.03
CA LEU A 163 4.45 -15.09 -7.66
C LEU A 163 4.19 -13.67 -7.17
N VAL A 164 4.87 -13.32 -6.08
CA VAL A 164 5.02 -11.95 -5.61
C VAL A 164 6.38 -11.44 -6.07
N PHE A 165 6.37 -10.36 -6.83
CA PHE A 165 7.55 -9.66 -7.32
C PHE A 165 7.79 -8.39 -6.52
N GLU A 166 9.02 -8.15 -6.08
CA GLU A 166 9.48 -6.82 -5.66
C GLU A 166 9.84 -6.02 -6.94
N VAL A 167 9.16 -4.91 -7.15
CA VAL A 167 9.42 -3.98 -8.25
C VAL A 167 10.41 -2.93 -7.77
N ASP A 168 11.58 -2.88 -8.40
CA ASP A 168 12.57 -1.83 -8.15
C ASP A 168 12.31 -0.68 -9.15
N PRO A 169 11.80 0.49 -8.70
CA PRO A 169 11.45 1.59 -9.58
C PRO A 169 12.67 2.27 -10.20
N VAL A 170 13.86 2.12 -9.60
CA VAL A 170 15.11 2.71 -10.10
C VAL A 170 15.71 1.82 -11.18
N LYS A 171 15.81 0.51 -10.90
CA LYS A 171 16.34 -0.46 -11.86
C LYS A 171 15.35 -0.84 -12.95
N ARG A 172 14.05 -0.58 -12.74
CA ARG A 172 12.95 -0.96 -13.63
C ARG A 172 12.89 -2.47 -13.83
N LEU A 173 13.11 -3.22 -12.76
CA LEU A 173 13.14 -4.68 -12.74
C LEU A 173 12.15 -5.23 -11.72
N ALA A 174 11.67 -6.45 -11.97
CA ALA A 174 10.82 -7.20 -11.07
C ALA A 174 11.58 -8.44 -10.58
N PHE A 175 11.79 -8.54 -9.27
CA PHE A 175 12.53 -9.63 -8.65
C PHE A 175 11.58 -10.56 -7.90
N GLN A 176 11.69 -11.87 -8.10
CA GLN A 176 10.85 -12.82 -7.37
C GLN A 176 11.18 -12.79 -5.88
N ARG A 177 10.15 -12.87 -5.04
CA ARG A 177 10.29 -12.90 -3.57
C ARG A 177 9.56 -14.08 -2.94
N LEU A 178 8.31 -14.30 -3.35
CA LEU A 178 7.47 -15.35 -2.79
C LEU A 178 6.71 -16.08 -3.90
N ALA A 179 6.38 -17.33 -3.66
CA ALA A 179 5.45 -18.13 -4.46
C ALA A 179 4.31 -18.58 -3.54
N LEU A 180 3.08 -18.20 -3.89
CA LEU A 180 1.90 -18.41 -3.06
C LEU A 180 1.10 -19.61 -3.58
N PRO A 181 0.97 -20.70 -2.79
CA PRO A 181 0.09 -21.82 -3.12
C PRO A 181 -1.39 -21.44 -2.93
N ASP A 182 -2.31 -22.02 -3.70
CA ASP A 182 -3.75 -21.70 -3.63
C ASP A 182 -4.41 -22.12 -2.30
N GLY A 183 -5.62 -21.65 -2.04
CA GLY A 183 -6.48 -22.09 -0.94
C GLY A 183 -5.84 -22.03 0.44
N ASN A 184 -5.88 -23.13 1.20
CA ASN A 184 -5.28 -23.25 2.54
C ASN A 184 -3.74 -23.38 2.55
N GLY A 185 -3.10 -23.30 1.38
CA GLY A 185 -1.66 -23.43 1.19
C GLY A 185 -1.16 -24.86 1.02
N LYS A 186 -2.06 -25.86 0.94
CA LYS A 186 -1.75 -27.25 0.60
C LYS A 186 -2.33 -27.65 -0.77
N VAL A 187 -2.59 -26.67 -1.62
CA VAL A 187 -3.09 -26.85 -2.99
C VAL A 187 -1.94 -26.64 -3.96
N LEU A 188 -1.76 -27.57 -4.92
CA LEU A 188 -0.66 -27.54 -5.89
C LEU A 188 -0.76 -26.35 -6.87
N LYS A 189 -1.98 -25.93 -7.17
CA LYS A 189 -2.26 -24.80 -8.06
C LYS A 189 -1.68 -23.51 -7.44
N PRO A 190 -1.14 -22.59 -8.24
CA PRO A 190 -0.77 -21.27 -7.74
C PRO A 190 -1.98 -20.45 -7.28
N PHE A 191 -1.78 -19.62 -6.26
CA PHE A 191 -2.80 -18.71 -5.76
C PHE A 191 -3.12 -17.64 -6.81
N LYS A 192 -4.41 -17.50 -7.14
CA LYS A 192 -4.90 -16.44 -8.02
C LYS A 192 -5.12 -15.16 -7.22
N SER A 193 -4.08 -14.35 -7.09
CA SER A 193 -4.15 -13.05 -6.42
C SER A 193 -4.96 -12.05 -7.24
N GLU A 194 -5.90 -11.36 -6.62
CA GLU A 194 -6.72 -10.32 -7.26
C GLU A 194 -6.58 -8.96 -6.58
N TRP A 195 -6.15 -8.96 -5.32
CA TRP A 195 -5.97 -7.72 -4.56
C TRP A 195 -4.94 -7.91 -3.45
N ALA A 196 -4.36 -6.79 -3.00
CA ALA A 196 -3.45 -6.71 -1.89
C ALA A 196 -3.69 -5.45 -1.04
N THR A 197 -3.53 -5.58 0.27
CA THR A 197 -3.60 -4.44 1.19
C THR A 197 -2.66 -4.64 2.37
N VAL A 198 -2.40 -3.57 3.12
CA VAL A 198 -1.57 -3.64 4.33
C VAL A 198 -2.42 -3.28 5.52
N LYS A 199 -2.45 -4.15 6.53
CA LYS A 199 -3.16 -3.94 7.79
C LYS A 199 -2.28 -4.39 8.94
N ASP A 200 -2.13 -3.53 9.96
CA ASP A 200 -1.37 -3.82 11.18
C ASP A 200 0.07 -4.32 10.91
N GLY A 201 0.72 -3.76 9.88
CA GLY A 201 2.08 -4.16 9.47
C GLY A 201 2.17 -5.50 8.75
N ILE A 202 1.03 -6.10 8.36
CA ILE A 202 0.93 -7.35 7.60
C ILE A 202 0.42 -7.05 6.20
N LEU A 203 1.09 -7.61 5.19
CA LEU A 203 0.60 -7.62 3.82
C LEU A 203 -0.42 -8.75 3.67
N LEU A 204 -1.65 -8.40 3.32
CA LEU A 204 -2.73 -9.32 3.00
C LEU A 204 -2.90 -9.37 1.48
N VAL A 205 -2.90 -10.58 0.92
CA VAL A 205 -3.13 -10.84 -0.50
C VAL A 205 -4.36 -11.73 -0.61
N GLY A 206 -5.39 -11.28 -1.30
CA GLY A 206 -6.62 -12.04 -1.49
C GLY A 206 -6.83 -12.46 -2.93
N SER A 207 -7.73 -13.44 -3.09
CA SER A 207 -8.23 -13.91 -4.37
C SER A 207 -9.64 -13.33 -4.62
N MET A 208 -10.39 -13.91 -5.54
CA MET A 208 -11.69 -13.41 -6.02
C MET A 208 -12.77 -13.29 -4.94
N GLY A 209 -12.64 -14.00 -3.81
CA GLY A 209 -13.58 -13.89 -2.68
C GLY A 209 -14.94 -14.56 -2.89
N ARG A 210 -15.06 -15.49 -3.85
CA ARG A 210 -16.28 -16.27 -4.13
C ARG A 210 -15.97 -17.75 -4.34
N GLU A 211 -16.98 -18.60 -4.39
CA GLU A 211 -16.82 -20.01 -4.73
C GLU A 211 -16.26 -20.18 -6.15
N TRP A 212 -15.51 -21.26 -6.35
CA TRP A 212 -15.21 -21.72 -7.70
C TRP A 212 -16.35 -22.62 -8.17
N VAL A 213 -16.95 -22.23 -9.29
CA VAL A 213 -18.09 -22.91 -9.89
C VAL A 213 -17.63 -23.55 -11.20
N GLY A 214 -17.85 -24.85 -11.34
CA GLY A 214 -17.54 -25.60 -12.55
C GLY A 214 -18.51 -25.29 -13.69
N ASP A 215 -18.22 -25.81 -14.88
CA ASP A 215 -18.98 -25.50 -16.10
C ASP A 215 -20.47 -25.92 -16.03
N GLN A 216 -20.83 -26.85 -15.14
CA GLN A 216 -22.22 -27.30 -14.95
C GLN A 216 -22.94 -26.54 -13.81
N GLY A 217 -22.34 -25.48 -13.26
CA GLY A 217 -22.95 -24.63 -12.23
C GLY A 217 -22.80 -25.13 -10.78
N GLN A 218 -22.11 -26.25 -10.57
CA GLN A 218 -21.81 -26.81 -9.25
C GLN A 218 -20.59 -26.14 -8.61
N ILE A 219 -20.66 -25.93 -7.28
CA ILE A 219 -19.50 -25.48 -6.50
C ILE A 219 -18.49 -26.63 -6.44
N GLU A 220 -17.25 -26.37 -6.88
CA GLU A 220 -16.16 -27.35 -6.83
C GLU A 220 -15.29 -27.17 -5.58
N HIS A 221 -14.97 -25.92 -5.23
CA HIS A 221 -14.15 -25.60 -4.06
C HIS A 221 -14.27 -24.13 -3.64
N PHE A 222 -13.67 -23.79 -2.49
CA PHE A 222 -13.72 -22.46 -1.87
C PHE A 222 -12.34 -21.78 -1.80
N ASP A 223 -11.34 -22.28 -2.53
CA ASP A 223 -9.95 -21.81 -2.45
C ASP A 223 -9.78 -20.30 -2.67
N SER A 224 -10.59 -19.67 -3.52
CA SER A 224 -10.57 -18.22 -3.76
C SER A 224 -11.10 -17.35 -2.61
N GLN A 225 -11.60 -17.97 -1.54
CA GLN A 225 -11.99 -17.28 -0.30
C GLN A 225 -10.91 -17.35 0.78
N TRP A 226 -9.72 -17.85 0.45
CA TRP A 226 -8.55 -17.78 1.32
C TRP A 226 -7.70 -16.55 1.01
N LEU A 227 -7.01 -16.04 2.02
CA LEU A 227 -6.00 -14.98 1.89
C LEU A 227 -4.64 -15.51 2.27
N LYS A 228 -3.61 -14.84 1.76
CA LYS A 228 -2.23 -14.97 2.23
C LYS A 228 -1.90 -13.76 3.08
N SER A 229 -1.60 -13.98 4.35
CA SER A 229 -0.97 -12.98 5.19
C SER A 229 0.54 -13.15 5.13
N ILE A 230 1.26 -12.04 5.02
CA ILE A 230 2.70 -12.01 4.81
C ILE A 230 3.27 -11.00 5.79
N ASP A 231 4.13 -11.47 6.70
CA ASP A 231 4.81 -10.61 7.65
C ASP A 231 6.06 -9.94 7.04
N LYS A 232 6.68 -9.03 7.80
CA LYS A 232 7.89 -8.31 7.37
C LYS A 232 9.12 -9.21 7.15
N ASN A 233 9.08 -10.44 7.67
CA ASN A 233 10.12 -11.44 7.48
C ASN A 233 9.83 -12.36 6.28
N GLY A 234 8.72 -12.14 5.57
CA GLY A 234 8.27 -12.96 4.44
C GLY A 234 7.59 -14.26 4.85
N ARG A 235 7.20 -14.44 6.12
CA ARG A 235 6.44 -15.62 6.57
C ARG A 235 5.03 -15.53 6.03
N VAL A 236 4.56 -16.61 5.42
CA VAL A 236 3.24 -16.69 4.78
C VAL A 236 2.32 -17.59 5.60
N GLU A 237 1.14 -17.10 5.95
CA GLU A 237 0.05 -17.89 6.54
C GLU A 237 -1.22 -17.78 5.68
N SER A 238 -1.94 -18.89 5.54
CA SER A 238 -3.22 -18.92 4.81
C SER A 238 -4.39 -18.73 5.78
N LEU A 239 -5.18 -17.68 5.55
CA LEU A 239 -6.31 -17.31 6.40
C LEU A 239 -7.62 -17.66 5.69
N ASN A 240 -8.48 -18.42 6.36
CA ASN A 240 -9.82 -18.69 5.85
C ASN A 240 -10.69 -17.43 6.05
N TRP A 241 -11.06 -16.78 4.95
CA TRP A 241 -11.94 -15.60 4.97
C TRP A 241 -13.34 -15.88 4.45
N ARG A 242 -13.68 -17.15 4.20
CA ARG A 242 -15.04 -17.51 3.80
C ARG A 242 -16.12 -16.89 4.70
N PRO A 243 -16.04 -16.95 6.05
CA PRO A 243 -17.05 -16.33 6.92
C PRO A 243 -17.13 -14.80 6.85
N VAL A 244 -16.18 -14.15 6.18
CA VAL A 244 -16.15 -12.69 5.97
C VAL A 244 -16.73 -12.32 4.60
N TYR A 245 -16.58 -13.21 3.61
CA TYR A 245 -17.14 -13.02 2.27
C TYR A 245 -18.63 -13.38 2.18
N GLU A 246 -19.12 -14.26 3.06
CA GLU A 246 -20.53 -14.68 3.20
C GLU A 246 -21.32 -13.75 4.14
#